data_AF-A0A6J8BAX5-F1
#
_entry.id   AF-A0A6J8BAX5-F1
#
_cell.length_a   1.000
_cell.length_b   1.000
_cell.length_c   1.000
_cell.angle_alpha   90.00
_cell.angle_beta   90.00
_cell.angle_gamma   90.00
#
_symmetry.space_group_name_H-M   'P 1'
#
loop_
_entity.id
_entity.type
_entity.pdbx_description
1 polymer ?
#
loop_
_entity_poly.entity_id
_entity_poly.type
_entity_poly.pdbx_seq_one_letter_code
_entity_poly.pdbx_strand_id
1 'polypeptide(L)'
;MFEPSILSVLIYASFVQAGLRFMLNSDFGYNEIEGDVLFHPSVVSCIMHCSVYWKCTSVFFNKKTQQCNWLTSAVEHQNTQNQDWDFYEMETGEVNIALSKPATQSSTFEDPYNYGAMFATDGLVPIHQNGYQCTHTGPELTPWLSIDLQDTFKIKKVVLVNRQDEVGDRLHDVEVRAGQDGASFPRICGTFEGPGFTGQSVNIFCQQNTIGRFVRAQIVKGGPEYLSLCEMEIYT
;
A
#
# COMPACT_ATOMS: atom_id res chain seq x y z
N MET A 1 -20.15 1.79 -22.15
CA MET A 1 -19.73 1.20 -20.86
C MET A 1 -18.89 0.00 -21.23
N PHE A 2 -17.56 0.17 -21.31
CA PHE A 2 -16.65 -0.90 -21.68
C PHE A 2 -16.27 -1.64 -20.40
N GLU A 3 -16.50 -2.96 -20.33
CA GLU A 3 -15.87 -3.80 -19.32
C GLU A 3 -14.35 -3.77 -19.53
N PRO A 4 -13.53 -3.55 -18.49
CA PRO A 4 -12.08 -3.71 -18.61
C PRO A 4 -11.78 -5.18 -18.96
N SER A 5 -10.89 -5.40 -19.93
CA SER A 5 -10.46 -6.75 -20.29
C SER A 5 -9.57 -7.31 -19.19
N ILE A 6 -10.10 -8.26 -18.41
CA ILE A 6 -9.38 -8.95 -17.34
C ILE A 6 -8.63 -10.14 -17.94
N LEU A 7 -7.30 -10.20 -17.74
CA LEU A 7 -6.50 -11.37 -18.09
C LEU A 7 -6.26 -12.22 -16.83
N SER A 8 -6.86 -13.40 -16.78
CA SER A 8 -6.64 -14.36 -15.68
C SER A 8 -5.52 -15.33 -16.09
N VAL A 9 -4.38 -15.29 -15.39
CA VAL A 9 -3.29 -16.25 -15.60
C VAL A 9 -3.22 -17.17 -14.38
N LEU A 10 -3.54 -18.46 -14.57
CA LEU A 10 -3.38 -19.47 -13.53
C LEU A 10 -1.92 -19.88 -13.43
N ILE A 11 -1.25 -19.50 -12.35
CA ILE A 11 0.14 -19.85 -12.10
C ILE A 11 0.16 -21.03 -11.13
N TYR A 12 0.60 -22.19 -11.61
CA TYR A 12 0.97 -23.32 -10.75
C TYR A 12 2.48 -23.22 -10.46
N ALA A 13 2.87 -22.24 -9.64
CA ALA A 13 4.20 -22.22 -9.05
C ALA A 13 4.10 -22.85 -7.66
N SER A 14 5.01 -23.76 -7.35
CA SER A 14 4.97 -24.71 -6.23
C SER A 14 4.93 -24.11 -4.82
N PHE A 15 4.75 -22.78 -4.65
CA PHE A 15 4.76 -22.12 -3.34
C PHE A 15 3.78 -20.96 -3.14
N VAL A 16 2.86 -20.67 -4.05
CA VAL A 16 1.70 -19.80 -3.72
C VAL A 16 0.49 -20.22 -4.55
N GLN A 17 -0.49 -20.84 -3.91
CA GLN A 17 -1.80 -21.09 -4.50
C GLN A 17 -2.66 -19.83 -4.35
N ALA A 18 -2.34 -18.79 -5.14
CA ALA A 18 -3.16 -17.60 -5.30
C ALA A 18 -3.10 -17.18 -6.77
N GLY A 19 -4.26 -17.20 -7.45
CA GLY A 19 -4.36 -16.73 -8.83
C GLY A 19 -4.12 -15.24 -8.89
N LEU A 20 -2.91 -14.83 -9.30
CA LEU A 20 -2.60 -13.45 -9.60
C LEU A 20 -3.40 -13.00 -10.83
N ARG A 21 -4.18 -11.94 -10.68
CA ARG A 21 -4.93 -11.33 -11.78
C ARG A 21 -4.19 -10.08 -12.23
N PHE A 22 -4.22 -9.82 -13.52
CA PHE A 22 -3.63 -8.62 -14.11
C PHE A 22 -4.72 -7.91 -14.92
N MET A 23 -5.05 -6.68 -14.52
CA MET A 23 -6.10 -5.90 -15.19
C MET A 23 -5.48 -4.87 -16.13
N LEU A 24 -6.00 -4.79 -17.35
CA LEU A 24 -5.65 -3.72 -18.28
C LEU A 24 -6.19 -2.40 -17.72
N ASN A 25 -5.30 -1.45 -17.42
CA ASN A 25 -5.72 -0.11 -16.99
C ASN A 25 -5.49 0.88 -18.14
N SER A 26 -6.60 1.43 -18.63
CA SER A 26 -6.68 2.30 -19.81
C SER A 26 -6.33 3.76 -19.55
N ASP A 27 -6.14 4.14 -18.29
CA ASP A 27 -5.94 5.53 -17.88
C ASP A 27 -4.44 5.88 -17.70
N PHE A 28 -3.56 5.01 -18.19
CA PHE A 28 -2.10 5.16 -18.06
C PHE A 28 -1.41 5.60 -19.35
N GLY A 29 -0.38 6.44 -19.17
CA GLY A 29 0.54 6.88 -20.20
C GLY A 29 1.96 6.36 -19.97
N TYR A 30 2.66 6.00 -21.05
CA TYR A 30 4.04 5.52 -21.01
C TYR A 30 5.01 6.70 -21.14
N ASN A 31 5.76 7.01 -20.08
CA ASN A 31 7.01 7.77 -20.17
C ASN A 31 8.18 6.79 -20.11
N GLU A 32 9.27 7.07 -20.80
CA GLU A 32 10.46 6.20 -20.88
C GLU A 32 10.85 5.68 -19.49
N ILE A 33 10.60 4.39 -19.26
CA ILE A 33 10.89 3.74 -17.98
C ILE A 33 12.35 3.31 -18.00
N GLU A 34 13.15 3.81 -17.06
CA GLU A 34 14.45 3.19 -16.73
C GLU A 34 14.18 1.84 -16.05
N GLY A 35 14.18 0.77 -16.84
CA GLY A 35 14.03 -0.61 -16.38
C GLY A 35 14.69 -1.58 -17.35
N ASP A 36 14.93 -2.81 -16.90
CA ASP A 36 15.47 -3.86 -17.77
C ASP A 36 14.47 -4.15 -18.89
N VAL A 37 14.90 -3.91 -20.14
CA VAL A 37 14.08 -4.15 -21.32
C VAL A 37 14.20 -5.61 -21.73
N LEU A 38 13.11 -6.38 -21.57
CA LEU A 38 13.01 -7.74 -22.13
C LEU A 38 12.03 -7.79 -23.29
N PHE A 39 12.21 -8.79 -24.15
CA PHE A 39 11.30 -9.07 -25.26
C PHE A 39 10.54 -10.37 -24.96
N HIS A 40 9.21 -10.29 -24.93
CA HIS A 40 8.34 -11.43 -24.67
C HIS A 40 7.30 -11.59 -25.79
N PRO A 41 7.05 -12.81 -26.28
CA PRO A 41 6.20 -13.04 -27.45
C PRO A 41 4.72 -12.70 -27.21
N SER A 42 4.31 -12.52 -25.95
CA SER A 42 2.95 -12.15 -25.55
C SER A 42 2.93 -11.46 -24.20
N VAL A 43 1.85 -10.71 -23.95
CA VAL A 43 1.61 -10.10 -22.63
C VAL A 43 1.51 -11.16 -21.52
N VAL A 44 0.96 -12.35 -21.81
CA VAL A 44 0.91 -13.46 -20.85
C VAL A 44 2.32 -13.88 -20.44
N SER A 45 3.25 -13.99 -21.40
CA SER A 45 4.64 -14.34 -21.08
C SER A 45 5.35 -13.25 -20.28
N CYS A 46 5.05 -11.98 -20.54
CA CYS A 46 5.55 -10.83 -19.79
C CYS A 46 5.04 -10.84 -18.34
N ILE A 47 3.72 -11.06 -18.15
CA ILE A 47 3.06 -11.22 -16.85
C ILE A 47 3.65 -12.41 -16.08
N MET A 48 3.86 -13.55 -16.74
CA MET A 48 4.47 -14.73 -16.12
C MET A 48 5.89 -14.44 -15.61
N HIS A 49 6.69 -13.69 -16.36
CA HIS A 49 8.03 -13.30 -15.91
C HIS A 49 7.95 -12.39 -14.68
N CYS A 50 7.10 -11.36 -14.73
CA CYS A 50 6.82 -10.46 -13.60
C CYS A 50 6.37 -11.22 -12.34
N SER A 51 5.45 -12.18 -12.48
CA SER A 51 4.88 -12.93 -11.35
C SER A 51 5.88 -13.79 -10.57
N VAL A 52 7.02 -14.12 -11.17
CA VAL A 52 8.12 -14.85 -10.53
C VAL A 52 9.07 -13.89 -9.81
N TYR A 53 9.02 -12.60 -10.14
CA TYR A 53 9.84 -11.56 -9.52
C TYR A 53 9.06 -10.89 -8.37
N TRP A 54 9.48 -11.17 -7.13
CA TRP A 54 8.77 -10.77 -5.90
C TRP A 54 8.58 -9.26 -5.69
N LYS A 55 9.28 -8.40 -6.45
CA LYS A 55 9.10 -6.94 -6.43
C LYS A 55 8.20 -6.42 -7.55
N CYS A 56 7.78 -7.27 -8.48
CA CYS A 56 6.98 -6.82 -9.60
C CYS A 56 5.52 -6.63 -9.19
N THR A 57 4.98 -5.43 -9.40
CA THR A 57 3.58 -5.09 -9.11
C THR A 57 2.79 -4.78 -10.38
N SER A 58 3.46 -4.48 -11.49
CA SER A 58 2.83 -4.11 -12.75
C SER A 58 3.74 -4.35 -13.95
N VAL A 59 3.14 -4.51 -15.14
CA VAL A 59 3.84 -4.66 -16.42
C VAL A 59 3.34 -3.68 -17.48
N PHE A 60 4.27 -3.18 -18.28
CA PHE A 60 4.02 -2.49 -19.54
C PHE A 60 4.39 -3.42 -20.68
N PHE A 61 3.46 -3.66 -21.59
CA PHE A 61 3.67 -4.49 -22.77
C PHE A 61 3.42 -3.70 -24.05
N ASN A 62 4.43 -3.60 -24.89
CA ASN A 62 4.29 -3.01 -26.22
C ASN A 62 3.81 -4.08 -27.21
N LYS A 63 2.59 -3.91 -27.72
CA LYS A 63 1.97 -4.86 -28.66
C LYS A 63 2.69 -4.95 -30.01
N LYS A 64 3.43 -3.91 -30.39
CA LYS A 64 4.14 -3.81 -31.68
C LYS A 64 5.57 -4.32 -31.61
N THR A 65 6.30 -3.95 -30.56
CA THR A 65 7.73 -4.31 -30.40
C THR A 65 7.94 -5.55 -29.54
N GLN A 66 6.89 -6.09 -28.91
CA GLN A 66 6.98 -7.19 -27.94
C GLN A 66 7.85 -6.85 -26.71
N GLN A 67 8.08 -5.55 -26.49
CA GLN A 67 8.82 -5.05 -25.36
C GLN A 67 8.01 -5.21 -24.08
N CYS A 68 8.65 -5.72 -23.04
CA CYS A 68 8.11 -5.94 -21.72
C CYS A 68 8.98 -5.17 -20.73
N ASN A 69 8.38 -4.18 -20.07
CA ASN A 69 9.00 -3.49 -18.94
C ASN A 69 8.17 -3.83 -17.71
N TRP A 70 8.80 -4.19 -16.60
CA TRP A 70 8.10 -4.38 -15.33
C TRP A 70 8.64 -3.40 -14.30
N LEU A 71 7.74 -2.89 -13.47
CA LEU A 71 8.09 -1.90 -12.46
C LEU A 71 8.17 -2.55 -11.08
N THR A 72 9.01 -1.95 -10.23
CA THR A 72 9.10 -2.29 -8.81
C THR A 72 8.50 -1.21 -7.90
N SER A 73 7.91 -0.17 -8.50
CA SER A 73 7.26 0.96 -7.82
C SER A 73 6.11 1.52 -8.67
N ALA A 74 5.08 2.06 -8.02
CA ALA A 74 3.98 2.76 -8.69
C ALA A 74 4.52 3.96 -9.51
N VAL A 75 4.00 4.15 -10.73
CA VAL A 75 4.38 5.26 -11.61
C VAL A 75 3.25 6.28 -11.69
N GLU A 76 3.60 7.56 -11.68
CA GLU A 76 2.66 8.68 -11.73
C GLU A 76 1.72 8.60 -12.94
N HIS A 77 0.43 8.86 -12.68
CA HIS A 77 -0.62 8.84 -13.68
C HIS A 77 -0.49 10.06 -14.57
N GLN A 78 -0.16 9.87 -15.85
CA GLN A 78 -0.31 10.91 -16.87
C GLN A 78 -1.20 10.42 -18.01
N ASN A 79 -2.09 11.30 -18.45
CA ASN A 79 -3.14 11.03 -19.42
C ASN A 79 -2.60 11.11 -20.86
N THR A 80 -1.53 10.35 -21.17
CA THR A 80 -0.96 10.25 -22.51
C THR A 80 -1.36 8.93 -23.15
N GLN A 81 -2.43 8.94 -23.95
CA GLN A 81 -2.85 7.74 -24.67
C GLN A 81 -1.78 7.30 -25.69
N ASN A 82 -1.05 6.24 -25.38
CA ASN A 82 -0.17 5.57 -26.33
C ASN A 82 -0.77 4.19 -26.68
N GLN A 83 -1.37 4.08 -27.87
CA GLN A 83 -2.11 2.88 -28.28
C GLN A 83 -1.23 1.63 -28.45
N ASP A 84 0.09 1.79 -28.56
CA ASP A 84 1.02 0.68 -28.75
C ASP A 84 1.35 -0.04 -27.42
N TRP A 85 1.17 0.63 -26.28
CA TRP A 85 1.48 0.10 -24.95
C TRP A 85 0.21 -0.24 -24.17
N ASP A 86 0.20 -1.45 -23.60
CA ASP A 86 -0.79 -1.86 -22.62
C ASP A 86 -0.15 -1.90 -21.24
N PHE A 87 -0.84 -1.35 -20.23
CA PHE A 87 -0.42 -1.43 -18.83
C PHE A 87 -1.32 -2.40 -18.08
N TYR A 88 -0.69 -3.38 -17.42
CA TYR A 88 -1.38 -4.33 -16.56
C TYR A 88 -0.87 -4.23 -15.13
N GLU A 89 -1.79 -4.01 -14.21
CA GLU A 89 -1.52 -3.99 -12.78
C GLU A 89 -2.00 -5.28 -12.12
N MET A 90 -1.21 -5.77 -11.16
CA MET A 90 -1.55 -6.94 -10.38
C MET A 90 -2.76 -6.66 -9.48
N GLU A 91 -3.92 -7.20 -9.83
CA GLU A 91 -5.09 -7.25 -8.98
C GLU A 91 -4.88 -8.37 -7.95
N THR A 92 -4.52 -8.00 -6.74
CA THR A 92 -4.30 -8.97 -5.66
C THR A 92 -5.59 -9.62 -5.16
N GLY A 93 -6.76 -9.16 -5.62
CA GLY A 93 -8.07 -9.58 -5.11
C GLY A 93 -8.27 -9.24 -3.63
N GLU A 94 -7.37 -8.43 -3.05
CA GLU A 94 -7.39 -8.03 -1.66
C GLU A 94 -8.21 -6.75 -1.52
N VAL A 95 -9.28 -6.81 -0.71
CA VAL A 95 -10.12 -5.65 -0.41
C VAL A 95 -9.52 -4.91 0.78
N ASN A 96 -9.32 -3.59 0.66
CA ASN A 96 -8.98 -2.74 1.80
C ASN A 96 -10.19 -2.64 2.73
N ILE A 97 -10.15 -3.37 3.84
CA ILE A 97 -11.22 -3.41 4.84
C ILE A 97 -11.17 -2.25 5.84
N ALA A 98 -10.13 -1.41 5.79
CA ALA A 98 -9.98 -0.22 6.62
C ALA A 98 -10.73 1.00 6.07
N LEU A 99 -11.11 1.00 4.77
CA LEU A 99 -11.74 2.14 4.14
C LEU A 99 -13.02 2.57 4.88
N SER A 100 -13.08 3.86 5.22
CA SER A 100 -14.16 4.51 5.98
C SER A 100 -14.40 3.94 7.37
N LYS A 101 -13.43 3.22 7.95
CA LYS A 101 -13.53 2.69 9.31
C LYS A 101 -13.17 3.74 10.36
N PRO A 102 -13.76 3.68 11.58
CA PRO A 102 -13.38 4.58 12.64
C PRO A 102 -11.89 4.43 13.00
N ALA A 103 -11.18 5.56 13.03
CA ALA A 103 -9.79 5.63 13.41
C ALA A 103 -9.62 6.55 14.63
N THR A 104 -8.62 6.24 15.46
CA THR A 104 -8.23 7.02 16.63
C THR A 104 -6.71 7.08 16.71
N GLN A 105 -6.16 8.13 17.30
CA GLN A 105 -4.73 8.30 17.50
C GLN A 105 -4.43 8.75 18.93
N SER A 106 -3.19 8.55 19.38
CA SER A 106 -2.78 8.82 20.76
C SER A 106 -2.99 10.27 21.19
N SER A 107 -2.69 11.20 20.30
CA SER A 107 -3.03 12.62 20.37
C SER A 107 -3.14 13.20 18.97
N THR A 108 -3.57 14.45 18.88
CA THR A 108 -3.64 15.18 17.61
C THR A 108 -2.78 16.42 17.71
N PHE A 109 -1.88 16.62 16.74
CA PHE A 109 -1.13 17.87 16.61
C PHE A 109 -2.08 19.00 16.23
N GLU A 110 -2.07 20.09 17.01
CA GLU A 110 -2.91 21.28 16.82
C GLU A 110 -4.43 21.02 16.86
N ASP A 111 -5.00 20.50 15.77
CA ASP A 111 -6.44 20.32 15.59
C ASP A 111 -6.79 19.09 14.73
N PRO A 112 -7.97 18.47 14.99
CA PRO A 112 -8.41 17.30 14.24
C PRO A 112 -8.97 17.61 12.84
N TYR A 113 -9.21 18.87 12.49
CA TYR A 113 -9.69 19.25 11.16
C TYR A 113 -8.58 19.13 10.12
N ASN A 114 -7.33 19.40 10.50
CA ASN A 114 -6.18 19.25 9.62
C ASN A 114 -5.44 17.91 9.80
N TYR A 115 -5.47 17.33 11.00
CA TYR A 115 -4.59 16.20 11.36
C TYR A 115 -5.28 15.04 12.08
N GLY A 116 -6.62 14.95 12.01
CA GLY A 116 -7.39 13.93 12.70
C GLY A 116 -7.13 12.51 12.19
N ALA A 117 -7.32 11.51 13.06
CA ALA A 117 -7.12 10.10 12.72
C ALA A 117 -7.99 9.60 11.54
N MET A 118 -9.14 10.25 11.29
CA MET A 118 -10.05 9.90 10.20
C MET A 118 -9.40 9.91 8.81
N PHE A 119 -8.35 10.72 8.64
CA PHE A 119 -7.58 10.79 7.38
C PHE A 119 -6.82 9.51 7.06
N ALA A 120 -6.58 8.61 8.02
CA ALA A 120 -5.90 7.34 7.72
C ALA A 120 -6.78 6.30 6.98
N THR A 121 -8.05 6.60 6.74
CA THR A 121 -9.03 5.64 6.24
C THR A 121 -9.99 6.27 5.23
N ASP A 122 -9.71 7.48 4.75
CA ASP A 122 -10.62 8.19 3.86
C ASP A 122 -10.38 7.85 2.38
N GLY A 123 -9.34 7.06 2.08
CA GLY A 123 -8.96 6.62 0.74
C GLY A 123 -8.27 7.72 -0.07
N LEU A 124 -7.76 8.78 0.57
CA LEU A 124 -7.09 9.90 -0.08
C LEU A 124 -5.62 9.95 0.35
N VAL A 125 -4.73 10.27 -0.61
CA VAL A 125 -3.31 10.50 -0.33
C VAL A 125 -2.94 11.91 -0.79
N PRO A 126 -3.20 12.93 0.03
CA PRO A 126 -3.01 14.31 -0.37
C PRO A 126 -1.52 14.70 -0.41
N ILE A 127 -1.18 15.61 -1.31
CA ILE A 127 0.20 16.03 -1.59
C ILE A 127 0.46 17.45 -1.03
N HIS A 128 0.04 17.69 0.21
CA HIS A 128 0.18 19.00 0.85
C HIS A 128 1.54 19.15 1.54
N GLN A 129 2.19 20.31 1.37
CA GLN A 129 3.54 20.57 1.92
C GLN A 129 3.64 20.52 3.45
N ASN A 130 2.52 20.56 4.18
CA ASN A 130 2.48 20.48 5.65
C ASN A 130 1.87 19.16 6.14
N GLY A 131 1.59 18.20 5.26
CA GLY A 131 0.90 16.96 5.63
C GLY A 131 -0.55 17.18 6.09
N TYR A 132 -1.18 18.28 5.67
CA TYR A 132 -2.62 18.49 5.91
C TYR A 132 -3.42 17.33 5.33
N GLN A 133 -4.51 16.96 6.00
CA GLN A 133 -5.34 15.83 5.62
C GLN A 133 -4.57 14.49 5.60
N CYS A 134 -3.47 14.41 6.36
CA CYS A 134 -2.87 13.17 6.83
C CYS A 134 -2.96 13.16 8.37
N THR A 135 -2.86 12.00 9.00
CA THR A 135 -2.85 11.95 10.47
C THR A 135 -1.59 12.59 11.02
N HIS A 136 -1.65 13.19 12.22
CA HIS A 136 -0.47 13.70 12.90
C HIS A 136 -0.67 13.69 14.41
N THR A 137 0.13 12.91 15.12
CA THR A 137 0.15 12.96 16.59
C THR A 137 0.92 14.18 17.08
N GLY A 138 0.73 14.57 18.34
CA GLY A 138 1.71 15.42 19.03
C GLY A 138 3.02 14.67 19.31
N PRO A 139 4.05 15.35 19.84
CA PRO A 139 5.31 14.72 20.21
C PRO A 139 5.14 13.84 21.45
N GLU A 140 5.36 12.54 21.30
CA GLU A 140 5.17 11.53 22.35
C GLU A 140 6.23 10.44 22.30
N LEU A 141 6.45 9.71 23.39
CA LEU A 141 7.44 8.62 23.40
C LEU A 141 7.01 7.39 22.59
N THR A 142 5.70 7.16 22.47
CA THR A 142 5.15 5.95 21.81
C THR A 142 3.85 6.27 21.04
N PRO A 143 3.88 7.24 20.10
CA PRO A 143 2.70 7.67 19.38
C PRO A 143 2.09 6.51 18.59
N TRP A 144 0.76 6.45 18.54
CA TRP A 144 0.04 5.36 17.89
C TRP A 144 -1.20 5.83 17.13
N LEU A 145 -1.53 5.07 16.08
CA LEU A 145 -2.77 5.18 15.29
C LEU A 145 -3.46 3.82 15.33
N SER A 146 -4.77 3.80 15.57
CA SER A 146 -5.56 2.57 15.62
C SER A 146 -6.88 2.68 14.86
N ILE A 147 -7.19 1.64 14.09
CA ILE A 147 -8.43 1.50 13.31
C ILE A 147 -9.31 0.42 13.94
N ASP A 148 -10.58 0.74 14.14
CA ASP A 148 -11.64 -0.21 14.49
C ASP A 148 -12.28 -0.76 13.21
N LEU A 149 -11.98 -2.00 12.85
CA LEU A 149 -12.55 -2.66 11.66
C LEU A 149 -14.05 -2.96 11.80
N GLN A 150 -14.61 -2.77 13.00
CA GLN A 150 -16.01 -3.03 13.40
C GLN A 150 -16.45 -4.50 13.39
N ASP A 151 -15.59 -5.40 12.91
CA ASP A 151 -15.73 -6.84 13.00
C ASP A 151 -14.35 -7.50 13.12
N THR A 152 -14.30 -8.78 13.45
CA THR A 152 -13.06 -9.54 13.58
C THR A 152 -12.64 -10.11 12.22
N PHE A 153 -11.42 -9.76 11.79
CA PHE A 153 -10.85 -10.24 10.53
C PHE A 153 -9.54 -10.99 10.74
N LYS A 154 -9.24 -11.90 9.81
CA LYS A 154 -7.89 -12.44 9.64
C LYS A 154 -7.10 -11.49 8.76
N ILE A 155 -6.15 -10.79 9.34
CA ILE A 155 -5.39 -9.73 8.68
C ILE A 155 -4.17 -10.36 8.01
N LYS A 156 -3.98 -10.11 6.72
CA LYS A 156 -2.85 -10.60 5.93
C LYS A 156 -1.78 -9.53 5.70
N LYS A 157 -2.19 -8.29 5.46
CA LYS A 157 -1.30 -7.21 5.06
C LYS A 157 -1.82 -5.88 5.58
N VAL A 158 -0.91 -5.04 6.02
CA VAL A 158 -1.15 -3.64 6.37
C VAL A 158 -0.23 -2.78 5.51
N VAL A 159 -0.75 -1.72 4.92
CA VAL A 159 0.02 -0.77 4.12
C VAL A 159 -0.01 0.58 4.83
N LEU A 160 1.17 1.10 5.16
CA LEU A 160 1.33 2.43 5.76
C LEU A 160 1.75 3.39 4.66
N VAL A 161 0.91 4.35 4.32
CA VAL A 161 1.23 5.39 3.34
C VAL A 161 1.79 6.59 4.07
N ASN A 162 3.08 6.85 3.84
CA ASN A 162 3.80 7.93 4.48
C ASN A 162 3.42 9.29 3.89
N ARG A 163 3.81 10.35 4.60
CA ARG A 163 3.65 11.73 4.15
C ARG A 163 4.37 12.03 2.84
N GLN A 164 3.78 12.89 2.02
CA GLN A 164 4.28 13.28 0.70
C GLN A 164 5.23 14.50 0.71
N ASP A 165 5.48 15.09 1.87
CA ASP A 165 6.42 16.21 2.06
C ASP A 165 7.76 15.78 2.69
N GLU A 166 8.68 16.73 2.92
CA GLU A 166 10.11 16.51 3.24
C GLU A 166 10.38 15.95 4.66
N VAL A 167 9.43 15.25 5.28
CA VAL A 167 9.53 14.68 6.65
C VAL A 167 9.20 13.19 6.73
N GLY A 168 9.32 12.47 5.61
CA GLY A 168 9.02 11.03 5.56
C GLY A 168 9.93 10.17 6.46
N ASP A 169 11.11 10.66 6.81
CA ASP A 169 12.08 9.98 7.68
C ASP A 169 11.58 9.77 9.12
N ARG A 170 10.57 10.53 9.56
CA ARG A 170 9.93 10.37 10.87
C ARG A 170 9.25 9.01 11.06
N LEU A 171 8.89 8.34 9.98
CA LEU A 171 8.33 6.99 10.07
C LEU A 171 9.46 5.99 10.29
N HIS A 172 9.66 5.54 11.52
CA HIS A 172 10.68 4.53 11.86
C HIS A 172 10.22 3.66 13.03
N ASP A 173 10.86 2.51 13.22
CA ASP A 173 10.60 1.58 14.32
C ASP A 173 9.11 1.33 14.61
N VAL A 174 8.32 1.12 13.56
CA VAL A 174 6.87 0.90 13.66
C VAL A 174 6.59 -0.56 13.95
N GLU A 175 5.79 -0.83 14.98
CA GLU A 175 5.18 -2.13 15.22
C GLU A 175 3.68 -2.07 14.90
N VAL A 176 3.22 -2.99 14.05
CA VAL A 176 1.79 -3.15 13.76
C VAL A 176 1.27 -4.34 14.53
N ARG A 177 0.20 -4.13 15.30
CA ARG A 177 -0.43 -5.14 16.13
C ARG A 177 -1.93 -5.18 15.95
N ALA A 178 -2.53 -6.33 16.26
CA ALA A 178 -3.97 -6.54 16.26
C ALA A 178 -4.49 -6.92 17.66
N GLY A 179 -5.72 -6.49 17.94
CA GLY A 179 -6.43 -6.68 19.20
C GLY A 179 -7.92 -6.90 18.99
N GLN A 180 -8.61 -7.43 20.01
CA GLN A 180 -10.05 -7.71 19.92
C GLN A 180 -10.92 -6.61 20.54
N ASP A 181 -10.42 -5.95 21.58
CA ASP A 181 -11.19 -5.03 22.44
C ASP A 181 -10.77 -3.56 22.32
N GLY A 182 -9.70 -3.27 21.56
CA GLY A 182 -9.13 -1.93 21.40
C GLY A 182 -8.30 -1.45 22.59
N ALA A 183 -8.26 -2.21 23.69
CA ALA A 183 -7.46 -1.92 24.87
C ALA A 183 -6.13 -2.70 24.88
N SER A 184 -6.14 -3.93 24.33
CA SER A 184 -4.98 -4.80 24.27
C SER A 184 -4.67 -5.23 22.83
N PHE A 185 -3.37 -5.27 22.50
CA PHE A 185 -2.90 -5.64 21.16
C PHE A 185 -1.85 -6.77 21.27
N PRO A 186 -2.27 -8.01 21.59
CA PRO A 186 -1.35 -9.10 21.85
C PRO A 186 -0.80 -9.78 20.58
N ARG A 187 -1.38 -9.51 19.41
CA ARG A 187 -0.99 -10.16 18.15
C ARG A 187 -0.10 -9.22 17.35
N ILE A 188 1.15 -9.59 17.14
CA ILE A 188 2.01 -8.85 16.21
C ILE A 188 1.62 -9.21 14.77
N CYS A 189 1.36 -8.20 13.95
CA CYS A 189 1.25 -8.37 12.50
C CYS A 189 2.67 -8.40 11.93
N GLY A 190 3.41 -7.30 12.10
CA GLY A 190 4.78 -7.16 11.62
C GLY A 190 5.38 -5.82 12.05
N THR A 191 6.59 -5.56 11.57
CA THR A 191 7.37 -4.38 11.96
C THR A 191 7.99 -3.71 10.74
N PHE A 192 8.30 -2.43 10.89
CA PHE A 192 9.09 -1.65 9.95
C PHE A 192 10.19 -0.91 10.71
N GLU A 193 11.44 -1.21 10.41
CA GLU A 193 12.58 -0.56 11.11
C GLU A 193 12.77 0.89 10.66
N GLY A 194 12.55 1.18 9.37
CA GLY A 194 12.76 2.50 8.79
C GLY A 194 14.24 2.91 8.70
N PRO A 195 14.52 4.21 8.53
CA PRO A 195 13.54 5.29 8.36
C PRO A 195 12.78 5.15 7.04
N GLY A 196 11.59 5.74 6.99
CA GLY A 196 10.78 5.87 5.78
C GLY A 196 11.34 6.91 4.82
N PHE A 197 10.86 6.88 3.57
CA PHE A 197 11.06 7.95 2.61
C PHE A 197 9.76 8.72 2.37
N THR A 198 9.86 9.96 1.91
CA THR A 198 8.72 10.76 1.46
C THR A 198 7.89 9.99 0.43
N GLY A 199 6.58 9.92 0.67
CA GLY A 199 5.58 9.27 -0.15
C GLY A 199 5.63 7.74 -0.15
N GLN A 200 6.52 7.13 0.65
CA GLN A 200 6.67 5.67 0.67
C GLN A 200 5.40 4.98 1.15
N SER A 201 4.99 3.94 0.43
CA SER A 201 4.04 2.95 0.91
C SER A 201 4.78 1.75 1.50
N VAL A 202 4.69 1.57 2.81
CA VAL A 202 5.35 0.48 3.54
C VAL A 202 4.38 -0.69 3.66
N ASN A 203 4.70 -1.78 2.97
CA ASN A 203 3.94 -3.04 3.06
C ASN A 203 4.42 -3.87 4.25
N ILE A 204 3.53 -4.16 5.19
CA ILE A 204 3.77 -5.02 6.35
C ILE A 204 2.91 -6.27 6.21
N PHE A 205 3.55 -7.39 5.92
CA PHE A 205 2.88 -8.69 5.83
C PHE A 205 2.74 -9.30 7.21
N CYS A 206 1.52 -9.68 7.57
CA CYS A 206 1.25 -10.24 8.89
C CYS A 206 1.74 -11.68 9.00
N GLN A 207 2.22 -12.04 10.19
CA GLN A 207 2.48 -13.43 10.55
C GLN A 207 1.21 -14.29 10.45
N GLN A 208 1.39 -15.62 10.32
CA GLN A 208 0.25 -16.53 10.26
C GLN A 208 -0.64 -16.39 11.52
N ASN A 209 -1.94 -16.22 11.30
CA ASN A 209 -2.99 -16.11 12.33
C ASN A 209 -3.09 -14.78 13.10
N THR A 210 -2.66 -13.66 12.51
CA THR A 210 -3.05 -12.33 13.01
C THR A 210 -4.55 -12.12 12.81
N ILE A 211 -5.31 -12.26 13.89
CA ILE A 211 -6.77 -12.09 13.92
C ILE A 211 -7.11 -11.01 14.94
N GLY A 212 -7.94 -10.06 14.55
CA GLY A 212 -8.40 -9.00 15.44
C GLY A 212 -9.44 -8.10 14.79
N ARG A 213 -10.05 -7.25 15.62
CA ARG A 213 -10.97 -6.19 15.21
C ARG A 213 -10.27 -4.83 15.16
N PHE A 214 -9.32 -4.60 16.05
CA PHE A 214 -8.54 -3.37 16.10
C PHE A 214 -7.16 -3.63 15.57
N VAL A 215 -6.66 -2.74 14.71
CA VAL A 215 -5.27 -2.76 14.22
C VAL A 215 -4.61 -1.46 14.65
N ARG A 216 -3.39 -1.53 15.17
CA ARG A 216 -2.63 -0.38 15.65
C ARG A 216 -1.25 -0.37 15.04
N ALA A 217 -0.85 0.76 14.46
CA ALA A 217 0.54 1.09 14.14
C ALA A 217 1.09 1.99 15.26
N GLN A 218 2.29 1.69 15.75
CA GLN A 218 2.92 2.43 16.85
C GLN A 218 4.42 2.53 16.65
N ILE A 219 5.00 3.71 16.84
CA ILE A 219 6.46 3.87 16.94
C ILE A 219 6.88 3.41 18.34
N VAL A 220 7.81 2.45 18.40
CA VAL A 220 8.19 1.78 19.67
C VAL A 220 9.59 2.14 20.20
N LYS A 221 10.38 2.91 19.44
CA LYS A 221 11.69 3.41 19.84
C LYS A 221 11.82 4.89 19.48
N GLY A 222 12.73 5.58 20.17
CA GLY A 222 13.02 6.99 19.90
C GLY A 222 12.88 7.86 21.14
N GLY A 223 12.85 9.17 20.90
CA GLY A 223 12.56 10.19 21.91
C GLY A 223 11.09 10.62 21.81
N PRO A 224 10.79 11.93 21.91
CA PRO A 224 9.50 12.46 21.49
C PRO A 224 9.35 12.39 19.97
N GLU A 225 8.54 11.45 19.51
CA GLU A 225 8.29 11.17 18.09
C GLU A 225 6.90 11.67 17.66
N TYR A 226 6.74 11.79 16.34
CA TYR A 226 5.48 12.12 15.68
C TYR A 226 5.11 10.96 14.76
N LEU A 227 3.92 10.38 14.94
CA LEU A 227 3.37 9.45 13.97
C LEU A 227 2.47 10.21 12.99
N SER A 228 2.79 10.14 11.71
CA SER A 228 1.98 10.71 10.65
C SER A 228 1.85 9.75 9.48
N LEU A 229 0.62 9.45 9.10
CA LEU A 229 0.28 8.55 8.01
C LEU A 229 -0.82 9.21 7.18
N CYS A 230 -0.65 9.21 5.86
CA CYS A 230 -1.69 9.69 4.96
C CYS A 230 -2.78 8.65 4.71
N GLU A 231 -2.43 7.36 4.76
CA GLU A 231 -3.41 6.29 4.72
C GLU A 231 -2.85 5.06 5.46
N MET A 232 -3.73 4.28 6.09
CA MET A 232 -3.41 2.98 6.66
C MET A 232 -4.42 1.94 6.16
N GLU A 233 -4.00 1.19 5.15
CA GLU A 233 -4.83 0.19 4.51
C GLU A 233 -4.66 -1.18 5.15
N ILE A 234 -5.73 -1.96 5.23
CA ILE A 234 -5.73 -3.28 5.89
C ILE A 234 -6.40 -4.29 4.96
N TYR A 235 -5.75 -5.41 4.72
CA TYR A 235 -6.16 -6.44 3.75
C TYR A 235 -6.25 -7.83 4.38
N THR A 236 -7.18 -8.66 3.88
CA THR A 236 -7.52 -9.98 4.42
C THR A 236 -7.32 -11.15 3.49
#